data_AF-A0A4P0Y3U0-F1
#
_entry.id   AF-A0A4P0Y3U0-F1
#
_cell.length_a   1.000
_cell.length_b   1.000
_cell.length_c   1.000
_cell.angle_alpha   90.00
_cell.angle_beta   90.00
_cell.angle_gamma   90.00
#
_symmetry.space_group_name_H-M   'P 1'
#
loop_
_entity.id
_entity.type
_entity.pdbx_description
1 polymer ?
#
loop_
_entity_poly.entity_id
_entity_poly.type
_entity_poly.pdbx_seq_one_letter_code
_entity_poly.pdbx_strand_id
1 'polypeptide(L)' 'MIASKAARMRSIVVPEAENSRDPRFALADVKLPSLLALTAENLLG' A
#
# COMPACT_ATOMS: atom_id res chain seq x y z
N MET A 1 -0.67 -6.45 3.63
CA MET A 1 -0.72 -5.24 4.47
C MET A 1 -0.88 -5.55 5.96
N ILE A 2 -1.98 -6.15 6.44
CA ILE A 2 -2.19 -6.36 7.90
C ILE A 2 -1.03 -7.16 8.54
N ALA A 3 -0.61 -8.27 7.93
CA ALA A 3 0.55 -9.03 8.40
C ALA A 3 1.85 -8.20 8.37
N SER A 4 2.06 -7.42 7.30
CA SER A 4 3.21 -6.52 7.16
C SER A 4 3.24 -5.44 8.25
N LYS A 5 2.08 -4.87 8.60
CA LYS A 5 1.95 -3.90 9.69
C LYS A 5 2.13 -4.53 11.07
N ALA A 6 1.63 -5.75 11.28
CA ALA A 6 1.89 -6.51 12.50
C ALA A 6 3.39 -6.78 12.70
N ALA A 7 4.13 -7.00 11.60
CA ALA A 7 5.59 -7.11 11.59
C ALA A 7 6.34 -5.77 11.67
N ARG A 8 5.63 -4.64 11.87
CA ARG A 8 6.18 -3.27 11.91
C ARG A 8 6.93 -2.86 10.64
N MET A 9 6.56 -3.43 9.49
CA MET A 9 7.14 -3.08 8.20
C MET A 9 6.38 -1.91 7.56
N ARG A 10 7.09 -1.14 6.73
CA ARG A 10 6.47 -0.20 5.79
C ARG A 10 5.66 -0.99 4.76
N SER A 11 4.41 -0.61 4.54
CA SER A 11 3.47 -1.32 3.67
C SER A 11 3.00 -0.40 2.54
N ILE A 12 3.34 -0.76 1.31
CA ILE A 12 2.77 -0.18 0.09
C ILE A 12 1.72 -1.14 -0.44
N VAL A 13 0.53 -0.66 -0.76
CA VAL A 13 -0.57 -1.48 -1.29
C VAL A 13 -0.94 -1.05 -2.70
N VAL A 14 -1.17 -2.04 -3.56
CA VAL A 14 -1.72 -1.87 -4.90
C VAL A 14 -3.00 -2.69 -4.97
N PRO A 15 -4.16 -2.11 -4.65
CA PRO A 15 -5.42 -2.84 -4.64
C PRO A 15 -5.94 -3.06 -6.06
N GLU A 16 -6.64 -4.18 -6.25
CA GLU A 16 -7.41 -4.45 -7.46
C GLU A 16 -8.52 -3.40 -7.63
N ALA A 17 -8.95 -3.17 -8.87
CA ALA A 17 -9.89 -2.10 -9.22
C ALA A 17 -11.18 -2.14 -8.38
N GLU A 18 -11.72 -3.34 -8.15
CA GLU A 18 -12.95 -3.58 -7.39
C GLU A 18 -12.81 -3.24 -5.90
N ASN A 19 -11.64 -3.54 -5.31
CA ASN A 19 -11.35 -3.26 -3.90
C ASN A 19 -10.61 -1.94 -3.69
N SER A 20 -10.41 -1.15 -4.74
CA SER A 20 -9.68 0.12 -4.66
C SER A 20 -10.27 1.11 -3.65
N ARG A 21 -11.56 1.01 -3.31
CA ARG A 21 -12.23 1.87 -2.32
C ARG A 21 -12.36 1.25 -0.93
N ASP A 22 -11.77 0.09 -0.71
CA ASP A 22 -11.86 -0.59 0.57
C ASP A 22 -11.20 0.25 1.68
N PRO A 23 -11.93 0.60 2.76
CA PRO A 23 -11.41 1.40 3.86
C PRO A 23 -10.25 0.72 4.60
N ARG A 24 -10.11 -0.61 4.49
CA ARG A 24 -9.00 -1.35 5.10
C ARG A 24 -7.64 -0.87 4.59
N PHE A 25 -7.56 -0.34 3.36
CA PHE A 25 -6.31 0.19 2.81
C PHE A 25 -5.85 1.52 3.44
N ALA A 26 -6.66 2.16 4.29
CA ALA A 26 -6.25 3.35 5.04
C ALA A 26 -5.10 3.08 6.03
N LEU A 27 -4.85 1.81 6.39
CA LEU A 27 -3.74 1.41 7.25
C LEU A 27 -2.41 1.27 6.50
N ALA A 28 -2.38 1.35 5.17
CA ALA A 28 -1.15 1.29 4.40
C ALA A 28 -0.40 2.63 4.48
N ASP A 29 0.94 2.58 4.37
CA ASP A 29 1.75 3.81 4.33
C ASP A 29 1.59 4.52 2.98
N VAL A 30 1.51 3.74 1.90
CA VAL A 30 1.28 4.26 0.55
C VAL A 30 0.29 3.37 -0.17
N LYS A 31 -0.66 3.98 -0.87
CA LYS A 31 -1.62 3.30 -1.75
C LYS A 31 -1.41 3.78 -3.18
N LEU A 32 -1.07 2.86 -4.07
CA LEU A 32 -0.85 3.16 -5.47
C LEU A 32 -1.96 2.56 -6.34
N PRO A 33 -2.34 3.22 -7.45
CA PRO A 33 -3.30 2.67 -8.40
C PRO A 33 -2.72 1.53 -9.25
N SER A 34 -1.39 1.46 -9.39
CA SER A 34 -0.69 0.37 -10.07
C SER A 34 0.78 0.30 -9.64
N LEU A 35 1.45 -0.81 -9.94
CA LEU A 35 2.90 -0.96 -9.71
C LEU A 35 3.74 -0.04 -10.61
N LEU A 36 3.19 0.45 -11.73
CA LEU A 36 3.89 1.40 -12.60
C LEU A 36 4.09 2.77 -11.94
N ALA A 37 3.28 3.09 -10.92
CA ALA A 37 3.41 4.32 -10.14
C ALA A 37 4.40 4.19 -8.96
N LEU A 38 5.15 3.09 -8.85
CA LEU A 38 6.11 2.87 -7.78
C LEU A 38 7.37 3.71 -8.01
N THR A 39 7.67 4.61 -7.07
CA THR A 39 8.89 5.42 -7.05
C THR A 39 9.79 5.02 -5.88
N ALA A 40 11.07 5.43 -5.94
CA ALA A 40 12.02 5.22 -4.84
C ALA A 40 11.57 5.92 -3.54
N GLU A 41 10.90 7.07 -3.64
CA GLU A 41 10.33 7.81 -2.51
C GLU A 41 9.25 6.99 -1.78
N ASN A 42 8.44 6.21 -2.50
CA ASN A 42 7.44 5.34 -1.87
C ASN A 42 8.10 4.26 -0.99
N LEU A 43 9.28 3.78 -1.38
CA LEU A 43 10.04 2.73 -0.69
C LEU A 43 10.85 3.26 0.49
N LEU A 44 11.53 4.39 0.29
CA LEU A 44 12.54 4.92 1.21
C LEU A 44 12.06 6.09 2.07
N GLY A 45 10.87 6.62 1.78
CA GLY A 45 10.46 7.98 2.16
C GLY A 45 10.63 8.39 3.60
#